data_AF-A0A521D773-F1
#
_entry.id   AF-A0A521D773-F1
#
_cell.length_a   1.000
_cell.length_b   1.000
_cell.length_c   1.000
_cell.angle_alpha   90.00
_cell.angle_beta   90.00
_cell.angle_gamma   90.00
#
_symmetry.space_group_name_H-M   'P 1'
#
loop_
_entity.id
_entity.type
_entity.pdbx_description
1 polymer ?
#
loop_
_entity_poly.entity_id
_entity_poly.type
_entity_poly.pdbx_seq_one_letter_code
_entity_poly.pdbx_strand_id
1 'polypeptide(L)'
;MENLKRLFFFSIVAGLSTGLAVSFYVLLSKGFAYAFYLGNPTETIPKLPFWYVAFITTSSILIVNLIILNNEKAREYGVREIARALDENRITFSLGDLAHKIVASALSIGSGFAVGNEGPSAAIGAMIAYRFHKFFNLPKNLLKVSIGIGASSGIAAVFVSPITGILFAVENVAYQLIRDFVGFMIIGSFSAFLVALLILKPLIFEFSIGKSIQFDYIFSIFLFIPVVTLGIYMYLLLRDKLLFYLNGIAQRKFSPFMRITVISILGGISIAFLLKISPFAGFSGHEVVEELINGKFKIPLTTIFLLTLLRIVSNAISLYSNAVGGLFITLMSIGALVGYGFGESMKYFGFNVEPFYFAAIGASVFVGVVMKIPFTAVVLALETTYDYNVVVPVGIVVSIAGFLTNLTFNLRKGYLKGAGRPQKETKN
;
A
#
# COMPACT_ATOMS: atom_id res chain seq x y z
N MET A 1 -32.96 13.65 14.32
CA MET A 1 -33.22 13.68 12.87
C MET A 1 -32.40 14.74 12.14
N GLU A 2 -32.33 15.98 12.65
CA GLU A 2 -31.59 17.08 11.99
C GLU A 2 -30.08 16.81 11.84
N ASN A 3 -29.41 16.34 12.91
CA ASN A 3 -27.99 15.94 12.84
C ASN A 3 -27.74 14.82 11.82
N LEU A 4 -28.72 13.93 11.61
CA LEU A 4 -28.62 12.84 10.64
C LEU A 4 -28.70 13.38 9.20
N LYS A 5 -29.59 14.34 8.94
CA LYS A 5 -29.70 15.05 7.65
C LYS A 5 -28.42 15.83 7.36
N ARG A 6 -27.88 16.55 8.36
CA ARG A 6 -26.60 17.27 8.25
C ARG A 6 -25.45 16.31 7.96
N LEU A 7 -25.38 15.17 8.67
CA LEU A 7 -24.36 14.14 8.44
C LEU A 7 -24.48 13.51 7.05
N PHE A 8 -25.68 13.27 6.54
CA PHE A 8 -25.90 12.75 5.19
C PHE A 8 -25.38 13.70 4.11
N PHE A 9 -25.78 14.98 4.15
CA PHE A 9 -25.31 15.97 3.19
C PHE A 9 -23.80 16.21 3.31
N PHE A 10 -23.29 16.24 4.54
CA PHE A 10 -21.86 16.25 4.85
C PHE A 10 -21.11 15.12 4.14
N SER A 11 -21.59 13.88 4.22
CA SER A 11 -20.91 12.72 3.62
C SER A 11 -20.80 12.85 2.10
N ILE A 12 -21.85 13.35 1.43
CA ILE A 12 -21.84 13.56 -0.03
C ILE A 12 -20.80 14.62 -0.40
N VAL A 13 -20.87 15.79 0.23
CA VAL A 13 -19.98 16.92 -0.11
C VAL A 13 -18.52 16.60 0.24
N ALA A 14 -18.27 15.97 1.39
CA ALA A 14 -16.94 15.55 1.79
C ALA A 14 -16.38 14.47 0.84
N GLY A 15 -17.21 13.51 0.42
CA GLY A 15 -16.83 12.47 -0.53
C GLY A 15 -16.44 13.03 -1.90
N LEU A 16 -17.29 13.86 -2.51
CA LEU A 16 -17.02 14.51 -3.80
C LEU A 16 -15.76 15.38 -3.76
N SER A 17 -15.63 16.20 -2.72
CA SER A 17 -14.46 17.06 -2.52
C SER A 17 -13.17 16.24 -2.34
N THR A 18 -13.25 15.12 -1.62
CA THR A 18 -12.12 14.20 -1.43
C THR A 18 -11.74 13.52 -2.74
N GLY A 19 -12.70 13.05 -3.52
CA GLY A 19 -12.46 12.46 -4.84
C GLY A 19 -11.69 13.41 -5.74
N LEU A 20 -12.17 14.65 -5.91
CA LEU A 20 -11.50 15.67 -6.71
C LEU A 20 -10.08 15.98 -6.23
N ALA A 21 -9.90 16.17 -4.91
CA ALA A 21 -8.60 16.48 -4.33
C ALA A 21 -7.59 15.33 -4.48
N VAL A 22 -8.02 14.09 -4.28
CA VAL A 22 -7.18 12.89 -4.46
C VAL A 22 -6.85 12.69 -5.94
N SER A 23 -7.81 12.86 -6.86
CA SER A 23 -7.54 12.79 -8.29
C SER A 23 -6.52 13.84 -8.72
N PHE A 24 -6.66 15.09 -8.27
CA PHE A 24 -5.67 16.14 -8.53
C PHE A 24 -4.28 15.76 -7.99
N TYR A 25 -4.21 15.23 -6.76
CA TYR A 25 -2.96 14.79 -6.16
C TYR A 25 -2.29 13.64 -6.95
N VAL A 26 -3.06 12.64 -7.38
CA VAL A 26 -2.54 11.54 -8.21
C VAL A 26 -2.03 12.09 -9.55
N LEU A 27 -2.78 12.97 -10.20
CA LEU A 27 -2.36 13.64 -11.43
C LEU A 27 -1.10 14.50 -11.23
N LEU A 28 -0.95 15.16 -10.08
CA LEU A 28 0.24 15.91 -9.73
C LEU A 28 1.47 15.00 -9.66
N SER A 29 1.37 13.84 -8.98
CA SER A 29 2.47 12.88 -8.91
C SER A 29 2.87 12.33 -10.28
N LYS A 30 1.89 12.02 -11.15
CA LYS A 30 2.11 11.59 -12.54
C LYS A 30 2.70 12.73 -13.39
N GLY A 31 2.25 13.95 -13.19
CA GLY A 31 2.76 15.15 -13.85
C GLY A 31 4.22 15.42 -13.52
N PHE A 32 4.62 15.28 -12.25
CA PHE A 32 6.03 15.34 -11.88
C PHE A 32 6.86 14.22 -12.53
N ALA A 33 6.37 12.99 -12.54
CA ALA A 33 7.07 11.89 -13.22
C ALA A 33 7.28 12.19 -14.72
N TYR A 34 6.23 12.65 -15.39
CA TYR A 34 6.29 13.00 -16.81
C TYR A 34 7.24 14.17 -17.08
N ALA A 35 7.18 15.22 -16.26
CA ALA A 35 8.02 16.40 -16.41
C ALA A 35 9.50 16.09 -16.13
N PHE A 36 9.79 15.35 -15.06
CA PHE A 36 11.16 14.98 -14.70
C PHE A 36 11.79 14.06 -15.73
N TYR A 37 11.04 13.11 -16.28
CA TYR A 37 11.58 12.12 -17.21
C TYR A 37 11.25 12.42 -18.68
N LEU A 38 10.80 13.63 -19.00
CA LEU A 38 10.53 14.13 -20.36
C LEU A 38 9.60 13.22 -21.17
N GLY A 39 8.62 12.61 -20.53
CA GLY A 39 7.73 11.62 -21.16
C GLY A 39 7.33 10.50 -20.22
N ASN A 40 6.91 9.37 -20.79
CA ASN A 40 6.59 8.16 -20.02
C ASN A 40 7.87 7.60 -19.38
N PRO A 41 7.99 7.57 -18.03
CA PRO A 41 9.23 7.16 -17.36
C PRO A 41 9.69 5.74 -17.73
N THR A 42 8.77 4.83 -18.03
CA THR A 42 9.12 3.45 -18.42
C THR A 42 9.84 3.38 -19.77
N GLU A 43 9.61 4.35 -20.65
CA GLU A 43 10.20 4.42 -21.99
C GLU A 43 11.40 5.37 -22.06
N THR A 44 11.41 6.44 -21.26
CA THR A 44 12.42 7.50 -21.33
C THR A 44 13.61 7.24 -20.42
N ILE A 45 13.42 6.71 -19.20
CA ILE A 45 14.52 6.42 -18.25
C ILE A 45 15.62 5.54 -18.86
N PRO A 46 15.32 4.49 -19.64
CA PRO A 46 16.36 3.70 -20.30
C PRO A 46 17.24 4.52 -21.25
N LYS A 47 16.68 5.55 -21.91
CA LYS A 47 17.34 6.41 -22.88
C LYS A 47 18.11 7.58 -22.24
N LEU A 48 17.69 8.02 -21.05
CA LEU A 48 18.32 9.14 -20.35
C LEU A 48 19.68 8.74 -19.73
N PRO A 49 20.67 9.66 -19.70
CA PRO A 49 21.96 9.38 -19.09
C PRO A 49 21.83 9.27 -17.56
N PHE A 50 22.66 8.42 -16.94
CA PHE A 50 22.59 8.14 -15.50
C PHE A 50 22.69 9.40 -14.64
N TRP A 51 23.56 10.35 -14.99
CA TRP A 51 23.73 11.59 -14.22
C TRP A 51 22.44 12.41 -14.14
N TYR A 52 21.59 12.38 -15.17
CA TYR A 52 20.33 13.12 -15.21
C TYR A 52 19.30 12.46 -14.29
N VAL A 53 19.17 11.13 -14.36
CA VAL A 53 18.31 10.35 -13.46
C VAL A 53 18.76 10.52 -12.00
N ALA A 54 20.07 10.44 -11.73
CA ALA A 54 20.64 10.67 -10.41
C ALA A 54 20.40 12.11 -9.90
N PHE A 55 20.51 13.10 -10.78
CA PHE A 55 20.21 14.49 -10.43
C PHE A 55 18.74 14.65 -10.00
N ILE A 56 17.80 14.08 -10.76
CA ILE A 56 16.36 14.14 -10.43
C ILE A 56 16.06 13.47 -9.09
N THR A 57 16.49 12.22 -8.91
CA THR A 57 16.19 11.46 -7.69
C THR A 57 16.82 12.10 -6.47
N THR A 58 18.10 12.52 -6.55
CA THR A 58 18.83 13.14 -5.43
C THR A 58 18.31 14.53 -5.10
N SER A 59 18.02 15.38 -6.09
CA SER A 59 17.47 16.72 -5.84
C SER A 59 16.07 16.65 -5.25
N SER A 60 15.21 15.76 -5.77
CA SER A 60 13.83 15.60 -5.29
C SER A 60 13.80 15.13 -3.84
N ILE A 61 14.58 14.12 -3.47
CA ILE A 61 14.59 13.62 -2.10
C ILE A 61 15.27 14.58 -1.13
N LEU A 62 16.24 15.38 -1.60
CA LEU A 62 16.81 16.46 -0.80
C LEU A 62 15.75 17.51 -0.48
N ILE A 63 14.96 17.94 -1.47
CA ILE A 63 13.84 18.88 -1.27
C ILE A 63 12.82 18.29 -0.30
N VAL A 64 12.46 17.01 -0.45
CA VAL A 64 11.56 16.31 0.48
C VAL A 64 12.12 16.34 1.91
N ASN A 65 13.40 16.05 2.10
CA ASN A 65 13.99 16.07 3.43
C ASN A 65 14.12 17.49 4.01
N LEU A 66 14.31 18.52 3.17
CA LEU A 66 14.26 19.93 3.60
C LEU A 66 12.83 20.32 4.05
N ILE A 67 11.80 19.86 3.34
CA ILE A 67 10.40 20.02 3.76
C ILE A 67 10.17 19.36 5.12
N ILE A 68 10.70 18.15 5.33
CA ILE A 68 10.60 17.42 6.60
C ILE A 68 11.35 18.14 7.74
N LEU A 69 12.51 18.74 7.47
CA LEU A 69 13.24 19.54 8.46
C LEU A 69 12.44 20.74 8.95
N ASN A 70 11.72 21.40 8.05
CA ASN A 70 10.87 22.52 8.39
C ASN A 70 9.57 22.09 9.06
N ASN A 71 9.02 20.93 8.66
CA ASN A 71 7.77 20.39 9.18
C ASN A 71 7.82 18.86 9.31
N GLU A 72 8.17 18.37 10.50
CA GLU A 72 8.31 16.92 10.75
C GLU A 72 7.02 16.13 10.48
N LYS A 73 5.84 16.77 10.56
CA LYS A 73 4.56 16.11 10.31
C LYS A 73 4.37 15.74 8.83
N ALA A 74 5.10 16.37 7.91
CA ALA A 74 5.10 16.00 6.50
C ALA A 74 5.59 14.55 6.29
N ARG A 75 6.42 14.02 7.20
CA ARG A 75 6.97 12.66 7.13
C ARG A 75 5.98 11.57 7.55
N GLU A 76 4.98 11.86 8.39
CA GLU A 76 4.14 10.80 8.95
C GLU A 76 3.28 10.12 7.87
N TYR A 77 3.24 8.79 7.88
CA TYR A 77 2.38 8.00 7.00
C TYR A 77 0.92 8.25 7.39
N GLY A 78 0.11 8.84 6.50
CA GLY A 78 -1.20 9.43 6.83
C GLY A 78 -2.17 8.52 7.59
N VAL A 79 -2.09 7.19 7.43
CA VAL A 79 -2.89 6.22 8.21
C VAL A 79 -2.64 6.32 9.72
N ARG A 80 -1.41 6.60 10.15
CA ARG A 80 -1.07 6.73 11.58
C ARG A 80 -1.58 8.03 12.17
N GLU A 81 -1.52 9.13 11.43
CA GLU A 81 -2.08 10.40 11.86
C GLU A 81 -3.57 10.31 12.04
N ILE A 82 -4.25 9.59 11.13
CA ILE A 82 -5.68 9.32 11.24
C ILE A 82 -5.96 8.48 12.48
N ALA A 83 -5.23 7.38 12.70
CA ALA A 83 -5.36 6.56 13.90
C ALA A 83 -5.19 7.39 15.19
N ARG A 84 -4.14 8.22 15.24
CA ARG A 84 -3.89 9.12 16.36
C ARG A 84 -4.99 10.17 16.54
N ALA A 85 -5.50 10.72 15.43
CA ALA A 85 -6.58 11.69 15.48
C ALA A 85 -7.89 11.10 16.01
N LEU A 86 -8.12 9.81 15.77
CA LEU A 86 -9.26 9.06 16.29
C LEU A 86 -9.07 8.73 17.78
N ASP A 87 -7.86 8.36 18.19
CA ASP A 87 -7.53 8.12 19.61
C ASP A 87 -7.68 9.41 20.43
N GLU A 88 -7.10 10.52 19.96
CA GLU A 88 -7.13 11.82 20.63
C GLU A 88 -8.43 12.61 20.40
N ASN A 89 -9.35 12.08 19.58
CA ASN A 89 -10.59 12.75 19.15
C ASN A 89 -10.37 14.20 18.66
N ARG A 90 -9.31 14.43 17.88
CA ARG A 90 -8.93 15.71 17.29
C ARG A 90 -7.97 15.50 16.12
N ILE A 91 -8.07 16.31 15.06
CA ILE A 91 -6.99 16.35 14.07
C ILE A 91 -5.76 17.04 14.68
N THR A 92 -4.60 16.39 14.55
CA THR A 92 -3.32 16.84 15.10
C THR A 92 -2.44 17.59 14.09
N PHE A 93 -2.84 17.61 12.81
CA PHE A 93 -2.12 18.24 11.71
C PHE A 93 -2.93 19.38 11.08
N SER A 94 -2.24 20.41 10.57
CA SER A 94 -2.84 21.58 9.94
C SER A 94 -3.03 21.39 8.43
N LEU A 95 -3.75 22.31 7.78
CA LEU A 95 -3.82 22.37 6.31
C LEU A 95 -2.44 22.61 5.68
N GLY A 96 -1.59 23.41 6.34
CA GLY A 96 -0.21 23.61 5.93
C GLY A 96 0.59 22.30 6.01
N ASP A 97 0.45 21.54 7.10
CA ASP A 97 1.11 20.24 7.27
C ASP A 97 0.73 19.26 6.16
N LEU A 98 -0.57 19.22 5.81
CA LEU A 98 -1.07 18.41 4.71
C LEU A 98 -0.52 18.89 3.35
N ALA A 99 -0.46 20.19 3.08
CA ALA A 99 0.10 20.72 1.83
C ALA A 99 1.58 20.32 1.66
N HIS A 100 2.39 20.46 2.71
CA HIS A 100 3.79 20.01 2.70
C HIS A 100 3.89 18.50 2.41
N LYS A 101 2.99 17.70 2.99
CA LYS A 101 2.94 16.25 2.76
C LYS A 101 2.57 15.88 1.33
N ILE A 102 1.57 16.55 0.75
CA ILE A 102 1.13 16.34 -0.64
C ILE A 102 2.30 16.62 -1.59
N VAL A 103 2.98 17.77 -1.43
CA VAL A 103 4.12 18.14 -2.27
C VAL A 103 5.29 17.16 -2.07
N ALA A 104 5.65 16.87 -0.82
CA ALA A 104 6.72 15.93 -0.52
C ALA A 104 6.45 14.53 -1.08
N SER A 105 5.19 14.08 -1.02
CA SER A 105 4.81 12.78 -1.54
C SER A 105 4.78 12.75 -3.06
N ALA A 106 4.20 13.77 -3.70
CA ALA A 106 4.20 13.89 -5.15
C ALA A 106 5.63 13.96 -5.72
N LEU A 107 6.56 14.67 -5.06
CA LEU A 107 7.98 14.70 -5.43
C LEU A 107 8.66 13.33 -5.24
N SER A 108 8.39 12.65 -4.13
CA SER A 108 8.94 11.32 -3.85
C SER A 108 8.52 10.32 -4.94
N ILE A 109 7.23 10.27 -5.23
CA ILE A 109 6.65 9.34 -6.21
C ILE A 109 7.06 9.73 -7.63
N GLY A 110 6.94 11.01 -7.98
CA GLY A 110 7.27 11.53 -9.30
C GLY A 110 8.74 11.35 -9.67
N SER A 111 9.66 11.44 -8.71
CA SER A 111 11.09 11.19 -8.93
C SER A 111 11.46 9.70 -8.96
N GLY A 112 10.54 8.78 -8.66
CA GLY A 112 10.75 7.34 -8.81
C GLY A 112 11.05 6.57 -7.52
N PHE A 113 10.91 7.19 -6.34
CA PHE A 113 10.96 6.45 -5.08
C PHE A 113 9.78 5.48 -4.97
N ALA A 114 10.04 4.30 -4.40
CA ALA A 114 9.09 3.19 -4.33
C ALA A 114 8.11 3.34 -3.16
N VAL A 115 7.24 4.35 -3.26
CA VAL A 115 6.15 4.66 -2.32
C VAL A 115 4.85 4.96 -3.10
N GLY A 116 3.70 4.81 -2.44
CA GLY A 116 2.36 4.93 -3.03
C GLY A 116 1.60 6.18 -2.61
N ASN A 117 0.39 6.35 -3.16
CA ASN A 117 -0.44 7.54 -2.98
C ASN A 117 -1.42 7.45 -1.79
N GLU A 118 -1.50 6.31 -1.12
CA GLU A 118 -2.66 5.96 -0.29
C GLU A 118 -2.65 6.64 1.07
N GLY A 119 -1.48 6.71 1.71
CA GLY A 119 -1.31 7.40 2.98
C GLY A 119 -1.71 8.87 2.89
N PRO A 120 -1.13 9.65 1.95
CA PRO A 120 -1.56 11.02 1.67
C PRO A 120 -3.03 11.12 1.27
N SER A 121 -3.55 10.21 0.43
CA SER A 121 -4.96 10.24 0.00
C SER A 121 -5.94 10.09 1.16
N ALA A 122 -5.67 9.16 2.08
CA ALA A 122 -6.46 9.03 3.31
C ALA A 122 -6.39 10.29 4.18
N ALA A 123 -5.21 10.92 4.28
CA ALA A 123 -5.01 12.15 5.06
C ALA A 123 -5.74 13.37 4.43
N ILE A 124 -5.72 13.48 3.10
CA ILE A 124 -6.50 14.47 2.35
C ILE A 124 -7.98 14.34 2.70
N GLY A 125 -8.52 13.12 2.58
CA GLY A 125 -9.92 12.86 2.88
C GLY A 125 -10.27 13.16 4.34
N ALA A 126 -9.45 12.72 5.29
CA ALA A 126 -9.66 13.00 6.71
C ALA A 126 -9.67 14.50 7.03
N MET A 127 -8.77 15.29 6.42
CA MET A 127 -8.72 16.74 6.60
C MET A 127 -9.94 17.44 6.00
N ILE A 128 -10.34 17.09 4.78
CA ILE A 128 -11.53 17.64 4.12
C ILE A 128 -12.76 17.37 4.99
N ALA A 129 -12.93 16.14 5.44
CA ALA A 129 -14.03 15.75 6.31
C ALA A 129 -13.99 16.49 7.67
N TYR A 130 -12.82 16.73 8.25
CA TYR A 130 -12.71 17.54 9.47
C TYR A 130 -13.12 19.01 9.27
N ARG A 131 -12.76 19.61 8.13
CA ARG A 131 -13.14 21.00 7.81
C ARG A 131 -14.65 21.11 7.60
N PHE A 132 -15.25 20.18 6.87
CA PHE A 132 -16.71 20.14 6.73
C PHE A 132 -17.41 19.82 8.05
N HIS A 133 -16.85 18.98 8.92
CA HIS A 133 -17.41 18.70 10.25
C HIS A 133 -17.55 19.99 11.06
N LYS A 134 -16.54 20.87 11.03
CA LYS A 134 -16.60 22.20 11.63
C LYS A 134 -17.60 23.11 10.93
N PHE A 135 -17.59 23.13 9.60
CA PHE A 135 -18.48 23.99 8.81
C PHE A 135 -19.98 23.70 9.06
N PHE A 136 -20.36 22.42 9.11
CA PHE A 136 -21.73 21.99 9.42
C PHE A 136 -22.08 22.00 10.92
N ASN A 137 -21.15 22.46 11.77
CA ASN A 137 -21.28 22.46 13.24
C ASN A 137 -21.77 21.11 13.79
N LEU A 138 -21.17 20.01 13.31
CA LEU A 138 -21.55 18.67 13.76
C LEU A 138 -21.10 18.44 15.22
N PRO A 139 -21.86 17.66 16.01
CA PRO A 139 -21.50 17.30 17.37
C PRO A 139 -20.12 16.61 17.49
N LYS A 140 -19.36 16.92 18.55
CA LYS A 140 -18.01 16.39 18.79
C LYS A 140 -17.94 14.86 18.86
N ASN A 141 -19.01 14.19 19.29
CA ASN A 141 -19.08 12.73 19.31
C ASN A 141 -19.12 12.11 17.90
N LEU A 142 -19.47 12.88 16.86
CA LEU A 142 -19.44 12.45 15.46
C LEU A 142 -18.11 12.77 14.76
N LEU A 143 -17.12 13.32 15.47
CA LEU A 143 -15.84 13.68 14.86
C LEU A 143 -15.09 12.45 14.35
N LYS A 144 -15.06 11.35 15.13
CA LYS A 144 -14.45 10.09 14.67
C LYS A 144 -15.14 9.53 13.44
N VAL A 145 -16.47 9.61 13.41
CA VAL A 145 -17.29 9.21 12.25
C VAL A 145 -16.94 10.07 11.03
N SER A 146 -16.80 11.38 11.23
CA SER A 146 -16.46 12.33 10.16
C SER A 146 -15.06 12.06 9.59
N ILE A 147 -14.06 11.88 10.45
CA ILE A 147 -12.69 11.53 10.05
C ILE A 147 -12.67 10.18 9.30
N GLY A 148 -13.44 9.19 9.78
CA GLY A 148 -13.60 7.89 9.12
C GLY A 148 -14.21 7.99 7.73
N ILE A 149 -15.26 8.80 7.55
CA ILE A 149 -15.88 9.08 6.23
C ILE A 149 -14.85 9.67 5.27
N GLY A 150 -14.05 10.63 5.74
CA GLY A 150 -12.99 11.24 4.95
C GLY A 150 -11.91 10.24 4.54
N ALA A 151 -11.35 9.52 5.51
CA ALA A 151 -10.30 8.52 5.25
C ALA A 151 -10.80 7.42 4.28
N SER A 152 -12.04 6.95 4.48
CA SER A 152 -12.71 6.00 3.59
C SER A 152 -12.81 6.53 2.16
N SER A 153 -13.29 7.77 2.00
CA SER A 153 -13.42 8.43 0.70
C SER A 153 -12.08 8.59 -0.01
N GLY A 154 -11.00 8.88 0.74
CA GLY A 154 -9.65 9.01 0.18
C GLY A 154 -9.08 7.70 -0.34
N ILE A 155 -9.29 6.61 0.39
CA ILE A 155 -8.90 5.25 -0.04
C ILE A 155 -9.76 4.79 -1.22
N ALA A 156 -11.08 5.04 -1.18
CA ALA A 156 -11.97 4.72 -2.31
C ALA A 156 -11.54 5.46 -3.59
N ALA A 157 -11.17 6.73 -3.49
CA ALA A 157 -10.76 7.55 -4.63
C ALA A 157 -9.43 7.09 -5.25
N VAL A 158 -8.41 6.76 -4.44
CA VAL A 158 -7.09 6.38 -4.97
C VAL A 158 -7.09 5.00 -5.63
N PHE A 159 -7.94 4.09 -5.15
CA PHE A 159 -8.05 2.73 -5.69
C PHE A 159 -9.21 2.55 -6.68
N VAL A 160 -10.08 3.56 -6.82
CA VAL A 160 -11.34 3.44 -7.56
C VAL A 160 -12.14 2.22 -7.04
N SER A 161 -12.17 2.07 -5.71
CA SER A 161 -12.63 0.85 -5.00
C SER A 161 -13.46 1.23 -3.75
N PRO A 162 -14.77 1.51 -3.91
CA PRO A 162 -15.63 2.02 -2.85
C PRO A 162 -15.72 1.14 -1.60
N ILE A 163 -15.95 -0.17 -1.77
CA ILE A 163 -16.12 -1.11 -0.65
C ILE A 163 -14.78 -1.27 0.08
N THR A 164 -13.65 -1.29 -0.65
CA THR A 164 -12.31 -1.31 -0.05
C THR A 164 -12.08 -0.08 0.83
N GLY A 165 -12.49 1.10 0.37
CA GLY A 165 -12.44 2.32 1.19
C GLY A 165 -13.27 2.23 2.47
N ILE A 166 -14.46 1.63 2.40
CA ILE A 166 -15.33 1.42 3.58
C ILE A 166 -14.67 0.46 4.57
N LEU A 167 -14.25 -0.71 4.10
CA LEU A 167 -13.65 -1.73 4.97
C LEU A 167 -12.32 -1.27 5.54
N PHE A 168 -11.51 -0.54 4.78
CA PHE A 168 -10.30 0.07 5.30
C PHE A 168 -10.61 0.99 6.49
N ALA A 169 -11.67 1.80 6.40
CA ALA A 169 -12.08 2.64 7.52
C ALA A 169 -12.65 1.83 8.69
N VAL A 170 -13.45 0.80 8.44
CA VAL A 170 -13.95 -0.05 9.54
C VAL A 170 -12.81 -0.75 10.29
N GLU A 171 -11.88 -1.34 9.54
CA GLU A 171 -10.79 -2.18 10.03
C GLU A 171 -9.60 -1.37 10.59
N ASN A 172 -9.28 -0.21 10.01
CA ASN A 172 -8.14 0.61 10.46
C ASN A 172 -8.51 1.84 11.28
N VAL A 173 -9.73 2.35 11.13
CA VAL A 173 -10.17 3.63 11.71
C VAL A 173 -11.19 3.40 12.82
N ALA A 174 -12.19 2.54 12.61
CA ALA A 174 -13.34 2.46 13.52
C ALA A 174 -13.16 1.48 14.69
N TYR A 175 -12.60 0.28 14.48
CA TYR A 175 -12.62 -0.76 15.51
C TYR A 175 -11.32 -1.56 15.63
N GLN A 176 -10.63 -1.39 16.76
CA GLN A 176 -9.49 -2.24 17.14
C GLN A 176 -9.92 -3.72 17.34
N LEU A 177 -11.11 -3.95 17.92
CA LEU A 177 -11.65 -5.30 18.12
C LEU A 177 -11.84 -6.06 16.80
N ILE A 178 -12.32 -5.37 15.75
CA ILE A 178 -12.46 -5.99 14.42
C ILE A 178 -11.06 -6.42 13.96
N ARG A 179 -10.08 -5.52 13.91
CA ARG A 179 -8.72 -5.82 13.44
C ARG A 179 -8.07 -7.04 14.13
N ASP A 180 -8.30 -7.25 15.42
CA ASP A 180 -7.65 -8.33 16.19
C ASP A 180 -8.30 -9.72 15.99
N PHE A 181 -9.62 -9.79 15.75
CA PHE A 181 -10.35 -11.07 15.63
C PHE A 181 -10.74 -11.45 14.20
N VAL A 182 -10.57 -10.51 13.27
CA VAL A 182 -11.00 -10.60 11.88
C VAL A 182 -10.43 -11.81 11.14
N GLY A 183 -9.15 -12.14 11.32
CA GLY A 183 -8.53 -13.27 10.64
C GLY A 183 -9.19 -14.60 11.03
N PHE A 184 -9.59 -14.74 12.29
CA PHE A 184 -10.31 -15.92 12.78
C PHE A 184 -11.73 -15.98 12.22
N MET A 185 -12.41 -14.84 12.09
CA MET A 185 -13.74 -14.77 11.46
C MET A 185 -13.69 -15.16 9.98
N ILE A 186 -12.66 -14.72 9.25
CA ILE A 186 -12.42 -15.12 7.85
C ILE A 186 -12.20 -16.64 7.79
N ILE A 187 -11.28 -17.20 8.59
CA ILE A 187 -11.02 -18.66 8.60
C ILE A 187 -12.29 -19.45 8.88
N GLY A 188 -13.06 -19.07 9.91
CA GLY A 188 -14.30 -19.75 10.26
C GLY A 188 -15.35 -19.70 9.16
N SER A 189 -15.54 -18.52 8.56
CA SER A 189 -16.53 -18.31 7.49
C SER A 189 -16.16 -19.04 6.20
N PHE A 190 -14.88 -18.98 5.79
CA PHE A 190 -14.41 -19.65 4.58
C PHE A 190 -14.34 -21.18 4.75
N SER A 191 -13.98 -21.68 5.93
CA SER A 191 -14.04 -23.12 6.22
C SER A 191 -15.48 -23.64 6.15
N ALA A 192 -16.44 -22.91 6.73
CA ALA A 192 -17.86 -23.24 6.62
C ALA A 192 -18.35 -23.18 5.16
N PHE A 193 -17.92 -22.17 4.39
CA PHE A 193 -18.24 -22.04 2.96
C PHE A 193 -17.71 -23.22 2.13
N LEU A 194 -16.47 -23.68 2.36
CA LEU A 194 -15.90 -24.83 1.65
C LEU A 194 -16.70 -26.11 1.91
N VAL A 195 -17.09 -26.37 3.16
CA VAL A 195 -17.95 -27.51 3.51
C VAL A 195 -19.33 -27.36 2.87
N ALA A 196 -19.90 -26.16 2.92
CA ALA A 196 -21.20 -25.86 2.32
C ALA A 196 -21.19 -26.05 0.79
N LEU A 197 -20.12 -25.72 0.07
CA LEU A 197 -20.02 -25.96 -1.38
C LEU A 197 -20.14 -27.44 -1.79
N LEU A 198 -19.77 -28.37 -0.90
CA LEU A 198 -19.86 -29.81 -1.17
C LEU A 198 -21.27 -30.39 -0.92
N ILE A 199 -22.10 -29.69 -0.14
CA ILE A 199 -23.36 -30.22 0.40
C ILE A 199 -24.57 -29.39 -0.09
N LEU A 200 -24.38 -28.09 -0.29
CA LEU A 200 -25.41 -27.11 -0.60
C LEU A 200 -25.16 -26.48 -1.97
N LYS A 201 -26.24 -26.20 -2.69
CA LYS A 201 -26.16 -25.36 -3.90
C LYS A 201 -26.08 -23.88 -3.47
N PRO A 202 -25.01 -23.16 -3.82
CA PRO A 202 -24.91 -21.74 -3.52
C PRO A 202 -26.01 -20.97 -4.29
N LEU A 203 -26.56 -19.94 -3.65
CA LEU A 203 -27.56 -19.06 -4.26
C LEU A 203 -26.85 -18.07 -5.18
N ILE A 204 -26.46 -18.55 -6.36
CA ILE A 204 -25.79 -17.79 -7.41
C ILE A 204 -26.83 -17.45 -8.46
N PHE A 205 -26.76 -16.24 -9.00
CA PHE A 205 -27.56 -15.88 -10.17
C PHE A 205 -27.12 -16.77 -11.34
N GLU A 206 -27.99 -17.65 -11.84
CA GLU A 206 -27.64 -18.63 -12.90
C GLU A 206 -27.17 -17.98 -14.21
N PHE A 207 -27.48 -16.70 -14.42
CA PHE A 207 -27.06 -15.90 -15.57
C PHE A 207 -25.77 -15.08 -15.33
N SER A 208 -25.17 -15.15 -14.14
CA SER A 208 -23.89 -14.50 -13.86
C SER A 208 -22.75 -15.33 -14.46
N ILE A 209 -21.93 -14.70 -15.30
CA ILE A 209 -20.74 -15.28 -15.93
C ILE A 209 -19.63 -15.38 -14.87
N GLY A 210 -19.84 -16.16 -13.81
CA GLY A 210 -18.80 -16.55 -12.87
C GLY A 210 -18.21 -17.89 -13.33
N LYS A 211 -16.89 -17.97 -13.50
CA LYS A 211 -16.23 -19.27 -13.68
C LYS A 211 -16.45 -20.09 -12.40
N SER A 212 -17.00 -21.30 -12.54
CA SER A 212 -17.07 -22.28 -11.45
C SER A 212 -15.68 -22.49 -10.82
N ILE A 213 -15.61 -22.65 -9.49
CA ILE A 213 -14.34 -22.93 -8.80
C ILE A 213 -13.72 -24.21 -9.37
N GLN A 214 -12.52 -24.10 -9.93
CA GLN A 214 -11.80 -25.23 -10.52
C GLN A 214 -10.90 -25.91 -9.47
N PHE A 215 -10.89 -27.24 -9.42
CA PHE A 215 -10.10 -28.00 -8.44
C PHE A 215 -8.58 -27.78 -8.56
N ASP A 216 -8.07 -27.60 -9.79
CA ASP A 216 -6.65 -27.33 -10.04
C ASP A 216 -6.17 -26.05 -9.35
N TYR A 217 -7.06 -25.05 -9.24
CA TYR A 217 -6.80 -23.83 -8.51
C TYR A 217 -6.72 -24.10 -7.01
N ILE A 218 -7.66 -24.86 -6.44
CA ILE A 218 -7.70 -25.18 -4.99
C ILE A 218 -6.36 -25.79 -4.54
N PHE A 219 -5.87 -26.81 -5.24
CA PHE A 219 -4.60 -27.44 -4.90
C PHE A 219 -3.41 -26.47 -5.04
N SER A 220 -3.38 -25.72 -6.14
CA SER A 220 -2.34 -24.71 -6.39
C SER A 220 -2.34 -23.59 -5.34
N ILE A 221 -3.49 -23.24 -4.77
CA ILE A 221 -3.61 -22.27 -3.67
C ILE A 221 -2.98 -22.80 -2.39
N PHE A 222 -3.19 -24.07 -2.05
CA PHE A 222 -2.53 -24.69 -0.88
C PHE A 222 -1.01 -24.69 -1.03
N LEU A 223 -0.49 -24.93 -2.25
CA LEU A 223 0.93 -24.80 -2.55
C LEU A 223 1.42 -23.34 -2.52
N PHE A 224 0.55 -22.38 -2.81
CA PHE A 224 0.91 -20.96 -2.79
C PHE A 224 1.11 -20.40 -1.37
N ILE A 225 0.38 -20.90 -0.36
CA ILE A 225 0.47 -20.45 1.03
C ILE A 225 1.92 -20.41 1.57
N PRO A 226 2.72 -21.49 1.50
CA PRO A 226 4.11 -21.44 1.97
C PRO A 226 4.97 -20.48 1.13
N VAL A 227 4.74 -20.39 -0.17
CA VAL A 227 5.51 -19.52 -1.08
C VAL A 227 5.27 -18.05 -0.78
N VAL A 228 4.01 -17.61 -0.66
CA VAL A 228 3.68 -16.21 -0.34
C VAL A 228 4.11 -15.85 1.09
N THR A 229 4.00 -16.79 2.03
CA THR A 229 4.48 -16.58 3.42
C THR A 229 6.00 -16.39 3.43
N LEU A 230 6.75 -17.21 2.67
CA LEU A 230 8.19 -17.04 2.50
C LEU A 230 8.53 -15.72 1.81
N GLY A 231 7.77 -15.32 0.79
CA GLY A 231 7.92 -14.02 0.12
C GLY A 231 7.75 -12.85 1.10
N ILE A 232 6.73 -12.90 1.96
CA ILE A 232 6.50 -11.89 3.00
C ILE A 232 7.66 -11.89 4.01
N TYR A 233 8.11 -13.07 4.45
CA TYR A 233 9.25 -13.23 5.35
C TYR A 233 10.53 -12.62 4.75
N MET A 234 10.81 -12.92 3.47
CA MET A 234 11.94 -12.35 2.74
C MET A 234 11.85 -10.83 2.62
N TYR A 235 10.68 -10.29 2.27
CA TYR A 235 10.46 -8.85 2.21
C TYR A 235 10.78 -8.20 3.57
N LEU A 236 10.19 -8.70 4.66
CA LEU A 236 10.39 -8.13 6.00
C LEU A 236 11.85 -8.23 6.45
N LEU A 237 12.49 -9.39 6.27
CA LEU A 237 13.90 -9.57 6.63
C LEU A 237 14.83 -8.67 5.84
N LEU A 238 14.72 -8.66 4.51
CA LEU A 238 15.60 -7.90 3.64
C LEU A 238 15.46 -6.41 3.93
N ARG A 239 14.22 -5.94 4.03
CA ARG A 239 13.89 -4.56 4.41
C ARG A 239 14.51 -4.19 5.75
N ASP A 240 14.28 -4.98 6.80
CA ASP A 240 14.78 -4.66 8.14
C ASP A 240 16.31 -4.70 8.22
N LYS A 241 16.95 -5.68 7.56
CA LYS A 241 18.42 -5.74 7.45
C LYS A 241 18.98 -4.53 6.70
N LEU A 242 18.43 -4.20 5.53
CA LEU A 242 18.84 -3.03 4.74
C LEU A 242 18.71 -1.75 5.55
N LEU A 243 17.55 -1.54 6.20
CA LEU A 243 17.35 -0.38 7.07
C LEU A 243 18.32 -0.36 8.24
N PHE A 244 18.64 -1.49 8.84
CA PHE A 244 19.64 -1.57 9.92
C PHE A 244 21.03 -1.13 9.43
N TYR A 245 21.52 -1.69 8.33
CA TYR A 245 22.83 -1.34 7.76
C TYR A 245 22.91 0.13 7.35
N LEU A 246 21.87 0.63 6.66
CA LEU A 246 21.81 2.02 6.22
C LEU A 246 21.71 2.99 7.41
N ASN A 247 20.98 2.62 8.48
CA ASN A 247 20.93 3.42 9.70
C ASN A 247 22.26 3.46 10.44
N GLY A 248 23.06 2.39 10.41
CA GLY A 248 24.41 2.38 10.99
C GLY A 248 25.33 3.44 10.38
N ILE A 249 25.17 3.74 9.08
CA ILE A 249 25.91 4.82 8.39
C ILE A 249 25.46 6.20 8.90
N ALA A 250 24.16 6.37 9.14
CA ALA A 250 23.56 7.61 9.60
C ALA A 250 23.73 7.89 11.11
N GLN A 251 24.15 6.90 11.90
CA GLN A 251 24.45 7.02 13.34
C GLN A 251 25.85 7.59 13.63
N ARG A 252 26.66 7.84 12.60
CA ARG A 252 27.89 8.64 12.73
C ARG A 252 27.53 10.04 13.25
N LYS A 253 28.44 10.69 14.00
CA LYS A 253 28.24 12.03 14.59
C LYS A 253 28.14 13.12 13.53
N PHE A 254 27.03 13.16 12.80
CA PHE A 254 26.70 14.21 11.84
C PHE A 254 25.73 15.21 12.47
N SER A 255 25.84 16.48 12.04
CA SER A 255 24.79 17.45 12.31
C SER A 255 23.48 17.02 11.61
N PRO A 256 22.30 17.42 12.11
CA PRO A 256 21.01 17.03 11.52
C PRO A 256 20.91 17.34 10.02
N PHE A 257 21.42 18.49 9.60
CA PHE A 257 21.46 18.89 8.19
C PHE A 257 22.38 17.98 7.36
N MET A 258 23.61 17.73 7.82
CA MET A 258 24.56 16.87 7.12
C MET A 258 24.06 15.43 7.01
N ARG A 259 23.39 14.93 8.06
CA ARG A 259 22.75 13.61 8.04
C ARG A 259 21.71 13.51 6.92
N ILE A 260 20.86 14.51 6.78
CA ILE A 260 19.82 14.53 5.75
C ILE A 260 20.40 14.62 4.35
N THR A 261 21.43 15.43 4.15
CA THR A 261 22.12 15.54 2.86
C THR A 261 22.74 14.20 2.46
N VAL A 262 23.44 13.53 3.39
CA VAL A 262 24.06 12.21 3.13
C VAL A 262 23.00 11.16 2.79
N ILE A 263 21.91 11.09 3.57
CA ILE A 263 20.81 10.17 3.31
C ILE A 263 20.17 10.44 1.94
N SER A 264 19.99 11.71 1.58
CA SER A 264 19.41 12.12 0.29
C SER A 264 20.30 11.74 -0.89
N ILE A 265 21.61 11.95 -0.77
CA ILE A 265 22.58 11.59 -1.82
C ILE A 265 22.62 10.07 -2.02
N LEU A 266 22.81 9.30 -0.95
CA LEU A 266 22.89 7.84 -1.01
C LEU A 266 21.59 7.24 -1.53
N GLY A 267 20.46 7.72 -1.02
CA GLY A 267 19.12 7.34 -1.43
C GLY A 267 18.83 7.62 -2.90
N GLY A 268 19.05 8.87 -3.33
CA GLY A 268 18.81 9.29 -4.70
C GLY A 268 19.67 8.55 -5.72
N ILE A 269 20.99 8.42 -5.47
CA ILE A 269 21.89 7.70 -6.36
C ILE A 269 21.49 6.23 -6.47
N SER A 270 21.11 5.62 -5.34
CA SER A 270 20.71 4.21 -5.32
C SER A 270 19.40 3.99 -6.08
N ILE A 271 18.39 4.86 -5.91
CA ILE A 271 17.15 4.78 -6.69
C ILE A 271 17.43 5.01 -8.18
N ALA A 272 18.28 5.98 -8.54
CA ALA A 272 18.64 6.19 -9.94
C ALA A 272 19.31 4.95 -10.57
N PHE A 273 20.16 4.27 -9.81
CA PHE A 273 20.77 3.02 -10.27
C PHE A 273 19.73 1.93 -10.49
N LEU A 274 18.79 1.75 -9.55
CA LEU A 274 17.70 0.78 -9.67
C LEU A 274 16.77 1.09 -10.86
N LEU A 275 16.45 2.36 -11.08
CA LEU A 275 15.66 2.83 -12.23
C LEU A 275 16.37 2.58 -13.57
N LYS A 276 17.70 2.68 -13.62
CA LYS A 276 18.47 2.34 -14.83
C LYS A 276 18.50 0.85 -15.11
N ILE A 277 18.47 -0.02 -14.09
CA ILE A 277 18.33 -1.46 -14.28
C ILE A 277 16.94 -1.77 -14.83
N SER A 278 15.90 -1.24 -14.18
CA SER A 278 14.53 -1.34 -14.65
C SER A 278 13.67 -0.20 -14.10
N PRO A 279 12.97 0.56 -14.95
CA PRO A 279 12.03 1.59 -14.49
C PRO A 279 10.92 1.03 -13.58
N PHE A 280 10.54 -0.25 -13.77
CA PHE A 280 9.52 -0.95 -12.99
C PHE A 280 9.96 -1.27 -11.54
N ALA A 281 11.24 -1.06 -11.21
CA ALA A 281 11.77 -1.20 -9.86
C ALA A 281 11.35 -0.05 -8.93
N GLY A 282 11.05 1.13 -9.48
CA GLY A 282 10.70 2.33 -8.73
C GLY A 282 9.20 2.64 -8.74
N PHE A 283 8.87 3.89 -8.43
CA PHE A 283 7.51 4.44 -8.41
C PHE A 283 6.54 3.64 -7.52
N SER A 284 5.24 3.94 -7.58
CA SER A 284 4.24 3.20 -6.78
C SER A 284 4.22 1.71 -7.12
N GLY A 285 4.43 1.36 -8.39
CA GLY A 285 4.26 0.00 -8.91
C GLY A 285 2.86 -0.31 -9.41
N HIS A 286 2.03 0.70 -9.61
CA HIS A 286 0.69 0.53 -10.19
C HIS A 286 0.78 -0.16 -11.56
N GLU A 287 1.69 0.30 -12.42
CA GLU A 287 1.92 -0.23 -13.76
C GLU A 287 2.39 -1.69 -13.71
N VAL A 288 3.14 -2.08 -12.68
CA VAL A 288 3.56 -3.48 -12.46
C VAL A 288 2.36 -4.37 -12.14
N VAL A 289 1.49 -3.93 -11.23
CA VAL A 289 0.27 -4.67 -10.88
C VAL A 289 -0.65 -4.77 -12.10
N GLU A 290 -0.85 -3.66 -12.80
CA GLU A 290 -1.70 -3.59 -13.99
C GLU A 290 -1.21 -4.52 -15.10
N GLU A 291 0.09 -4.53 -15.41
CA GLU A 291 0.66 -5.42 -16.41
C GLU A 291 0.62 -6.90 -15.97
N LEU A 292 0.80 -7.22 -14.69
CA LEU A 292 0.74 -8.61 -14.24
C LEU A 292 -0.68 -9.19 -14.20
N ILE A 293 -1.70 -8.34 -14.03
CA ILE A 293 -3.10 -8.75 -13.96
C ILE A 293 -3.76 -8.69 -15.35
N ASN A 294 -3.50 -7.64 -16.12
CA ASN A 294 -4.16 -7.37 -17.41
C ASN A 294 -3.25 -7.61 -18.62
N GLY A 295 -1.95 -7.76 -18.41
CA GLY A 295 -0.97 -7.90 -19.48
C GLY A 295 -1.22 -9.14 -20.30
N LYS A 296 -1.07 -8.99 -21.62
CA LYS A 296 -1.24 -10.07 -22.59
C LYS A 296 0.05 -10.83 -22.87
N PHE A 297 1.18 -10.29 -22.41
CA PHE A 297 2.50 -10.82 -22.70
C PHE A 297 3.01 -11.70 -21.56
N LYS A 298 3.62 -12.83 -21.92
CA LYS A 298 4.30 -13.69 -20.95
C LYS A 298 5.59 -13.02 -20.50
N ILE A 299 5.73 -12.83 -19.20
CA ILE A 299 6.95 -12.28 -18.58
C ILE A 299 7.83 -13.43 -18.12
N PRO A 300 9.13 -13.47 -18.49
CA PRO A 300 10.04 -14.52 -18.04
C PRO A 300 10.20 -14.55 -16.51
N LEU A 301 10.27 -15.77 -15.94
CA LEU A 301 10.48 -15.98 -14.49
C LEU A 301 11.72 -15.26 -13.94
N THR A 302 12.80 -15.19 -14.73
CA THR A 302 14.03 -14.46 -14.37
C THR A 302 13.78 -12.96 -14.19
N THR A 303 12.95 -12.37 -15.04
CA THR A 303 12.57 -10.95 -14.95
C THR A 303 11.69 -10.70 -13.73
N ILE A 304 10.74 -11.59 -13.44
CA ILE A 304 9.87 -11.50 -12.26
C ILE A 304 10.69 -11.59 -10.98
N PHE A 305 11.62 -12.54 -10.88
CA PHE A 305 12.50 -12.68 -9.73
C PHE A 305 13.38 -11.44 -9.51
N LEU A 306 14.01 -10.95 -10.59
CA LEU A 306 14.82 -9.74 -10.55
C LEU A 306 13.98 -8.53 -10.10
N LEU A 307 12.81 -8.30 -10.71
CA LEU A 307 11.92 -7.20 -10.35
C LEU A 307 11.43 -7.30 -8.90
N THR A 308 11.18 -8.51 -8.40
CA THR A 308 10.78 -8.72 -6.99
C THR A 308 11.88 -8.22 -6.06
N LEU A 309 13.13 -8.63 -6.29
CA LEU A 309 14.27 -8.18 -5.49
C LEU A 309 14.49 -6.66 -5.62
N LEU A 310 14.47 -6.13 -6.84
CA LEU A 310 14.65 -4.70 -7.09
C LEU A 310 13.59 -3.87 -6.37
N ARG A 311 12.30 -4.27 -6.40
CA ARG A 311 11.24 -3.55 -5.70
C ARG A 311 11.37 -3.60 -4.18
N ILE A 312 11.75 -4.74 -3.61
CA ILE A 312 12.03 -4.85 -2.17
C ILE A 312 13.16 -3.90 -1.77
N VAL A 313 14.25 -3.87 -2.54
CA VAL A 313 15.39 -2.98 -2.30
C VAL A 313 15.00 -1.51 -2.50
N SER A 314 14.34 -1.16 -3.59
CA SER A 314 13.84 0.19 -3.86
C SER A 314 12.95 0.69 -2.73
N ASN A 315 12.04 -0.14 -2.23
CA ASN A 315 11.17 0.24 -1.12
C ASN A 315 11.95 0.47 0.16
N ALA A 316 12.90 -0.42 0.51
CA ALA A 316 13.74 -0.25 1.69
C ALA A 316 14.59 1.03 1.62
N ILE A 317 15.16 1.34 0.46
CA ILE A 317 15.94 2.57 0.23
C ILE A 317 15.04 3.80 0.28
N SER A 318 13.82 3.72 -0.24
CA SER A 318 12.86 4.83 -0.20
C SER A 318 12.47 5.16 1.24
N LEU A 319 12.20 4.12 2.04
CA LEU A 319 11.92 4.25 3.47
C LEU A 319 13.11 4.84 4.24
N TYR A 320 14.34 4.39 3.93
CA TYR A 320 15.56 4.95 4.53
C TYR A 320 15.75 6.43 4.18
N SER A 321 15.44 6.80 2.93
CA SER A 321 15.65 8.15 2.40
C SER A 321 14.61 9.17 2.86
N ASN A 322 13.64 8.72 3.68
CA ASN A 322 12.45 9.46 4.10
C ASN A 322 11.53 9.88 2.95
N ALA A 323 11.46 9.08 1.88
CA ALA A 323 10.46 9.28 0.86
C ALA A 323 9.06 9.26 1.49
N VAL A 324 8.24 10.26 1.15
CA VAL A 324 6.90 10.42 1.72
C VAL A 324 5.91 9.72 0.80
N GLY A 325 5.08 8.83 1.34
CA GLY A 325 4.03 8.14 0.60
C GLY A 325 3.47 6.95 1.37
N GLY A 326 2.45 6.30 0.83
CA GLY A 326 1.91 5.04 1.34
C GLY A 326 2.77 3.84 0.95
N LEU A 327 2.43 2.67 1.49
CA LEU A 327 3.10 1.40 1.18
C LEU A 327 2.17 0.41 0.47
N PHE A 328 0.90 0.76 0.27
CA PHE A 328 -0.11 -0.21 -0.11
C PHE A 328 0.15 -0.74 -1.53
N ILE A 329 0.20 0.11 -2.57
CA ILE A 329 0.49 -0.34 -3.95
C ILE A 329 1.92 -0.90 -4.04
N THR A 330 2.87 -0.40 -3.26
CA THR A 330 4.24 -0.96 -3.24
C THR A 330 4.25 -2.40 -2.73
N LEU A 331 3.48 -2.71 -1.69
CA LEU A 331 3.32 -4.08 -1.19
C LEU A 331 2.51 -4.93 -2.17
N MET A 332 1.46 -4.35 -2.77
CA MET A 332 0.61 -5.00 -3.75
C MET A 332 1.41 -5.48 -4.96
N SER A 333 2.30 -4.64 -5.48
CA SER A 333 3.18 -4.96 -6.62
C SER A 333 4.25 -6.01 -6.29
N ILE A 334 4.84 -6.00 -5.09
CA ILE A 334 5.75 -7.07 -4.65
C ILE A 334 4.97 -8.39 -4.56
N GLY A 335 3.79 -8.37 -3.95
CA GLY A 335 2.91 -9.53 -3.87
C GLY A 335 2.46 -10.04 -5.24
N ALA A 336 2.15 -9.13 -6.17
CA ALA A 336 1.79 -9.48 -7.54
C ALA A 336 2.92 -10.22 -8.26
N LEU A 337 4.17 -9.76 -8.10
CA LEU A 337 5.32 -10.44 -8.69
C LEU A 337 5.55 -11.83 -8.08
N VAL A 338 5.46 -11.97 -6.75
CA VAL A 338 5.58 -13.28 -6.07
C VAL A 338 4.48 -14.23 -6.55
N GLY A 339 3.24 -13.74 -6.64
CA GLY A 339 2.09 -14.50 -7.11
C GLY A 339 2.20 -14.90 -8.57
N TYR A 340 2.46 -13.95 -9.47
CA TYR A 340 2.64 -14.21 -10.89
C TYR A 340 3.79 -15.20 -11.13
N GLY A 341 4.92 -15.03 -10.44
CA GLY A 341 6.06 -15.94 -10.50
C GLY A 341 5.70 -17.36 -10.06
N PHE A 342 4.89 -17.51 -9.00
CA PHE A 342 4.36 -18.82 -8.60
C PHE A 342 3.48 -19.42 -9.70
N GLY A 343 2.52 -18.66 -10.23
CA GLY A 343 1.61 -19.13 -11.29
C GLY A 343 2.34 -19.55 -12.57
N GLU A 344 3.36 -18.80 -13.01
CA GLU A 344 4.21 -19.21 -14.14
C GLU A 344 5.02 -20.47 -13.81
N SER A 345 5.48 -20.63 -12.57
CA SER A 345 6.23 -21.81 -12.14
C SER A 345 5.37 -23.08 -12.17
N MET A 346 4.09 -22.97 -11.81
CA MET A 346 3.14 -24.10 -11.78
C MET A 346 2.95 -24.78 -13.14
N LYS A 347 3.08 -24.04 -14.24
CA LYS A 347 3.02 -24.59 -15.59
C LYS A 347 4.12 -25.62 -15.87
N TYR A 348 5.31 -25.44 -15.29
CA TYR A 348 6.42 -26.41 -15.43
C TYR A 348 6.18 -27.71 -14.66
N PHE A 349 5.28 -27.70 -13.68
CA PHE A 349 4.86 -28.87 -12.91
C PHE A 349 3.59 -29.53 -13.48
N GLY A 350 3.13 -29.11 -14.68
CA GLY A 350 1.97 -29.68 -15.35
C GLY A 350 0.62 -29.11 -14.92
N PHE A 351 0.59 -28.09 -14.07
CA PHE A 351 -0.65 -27.41 -13.68
C PHE A 351 -0.97 -26.28 -14.66
N ASN A 352 -2.13 -26.36 -15.30
CA ASN A 352 -2.60 -25.33 -16.22
C ASN A 352 -3.36 -24.23 -15.48
N VAL A 353 -2.63 -23.43 -14.72
CA VAL A 353 -3.18 -22.27 -14.00
C VAL A 353 -2.74 -20.96 -14.64
N GLU A 354 -3.65 -19.99 -14.67
CA GLU A 354 -3.34 -18.67 -15.20
C GLU A 354 -2.59 -17.80 -14.17
N PRO A 355 -1.39 -17.29 -14.48
CA PRO A 355 -0.55 -16.56 -13.51
C PRO A 355 -1.14 -15.25 -13.01
N PHE A 356 -1.97 -14.58 -13.81
CA PHE A 356 -2.62 -13.33 -13.42
C PHE A 356 -3.55 -13.51 -12.21
N TYR A 357 -4.16 -14.69 -12.02
CA TYR A 357 -4.94 -14.99 -10.82
C TYR A 357 -4.06 -14.99 -9.58
N PHE A 358 -2.90 -15.64 -9.65
CA PHE A 358 -1.95 -15.64 -8.54
C PHE A 358 -1.32 -14.28 -8.32
N ALA A 359 -1.12 -13.47 -9.36
CA ALA A 359 -0.72 -12.08 -9.23
C ALA A 359 -1.73 -11.28 -8.38
N ALA A 360 -3.03 -11.40 -8.68
CA ALA A 360 -4.08 -10.73 -7.91
C ALA A 360 -4.20 -11.27 -6.47
N ILE A 361 -4.07 -12.59 -6.27
CA ILE A 361 -4.08 -13.20 -4.93
C ILE A 361 -2.88 -12.69 -4.12
N GLY A 362 -1.67 -12.78 -4.68
CA GLY A 362 -0.42 -12.36 -4.04
C GLY A 362 -0.41 -10.88 -3.69
N ALA A 363 -0.92 -10.03 -4.61
CA ALA A 363 -1.10 -8.61 -4.42
C ALA A 363 -1.93 -8.28 -3.16
N SER A 364 -3.12 -8.86 -3.07
CA SER A 364 -4.04 -8.64 -1.95
C SER A 364 -3.50 -9.23 -0.64
N VAL A 365 -2.93 -10.44 -0.69
CA VAL A 365 -2.38 -11.11 0.50
C VAL A 365 -1.21 -10.34 1.10
N PHE A 366 -0.26 -9.87 0.30
CA PHE A 366 0.89 -9.11 0.81
C PHE A 366 0.45 -7.86 1.57
N VAL A 367 -0.49 -7.11 1.00
CA VAL A 367 -1.07 -5.92 1.64
C VAL A 367 -1.79 -6.31 2.93
N GLY A 368 -2.70 -7.29 2.85
CA GLY A 368 -3.52 -7.74 3.99
C GLY A 368 -2.69 -8.22 5.17
N VAL A 369 -1.63 -8.98 4.92
CA VAL A 369 -0.74 -9.50 5.97
C VAL A 369 0.16 -8.40 6.53
N VAL A 370 0.91 -7.68 5.68
CA VAL A 370 1.93 -6.74 6.14
C VAL A 370 1.30 -5.51 6.80
N MET A 371 0.18 -5.00 6.28
CA MET A 371 -0.52 -3.85 6.85
C MET A 371 -1.54 -4.24 7.93
N LYS A 372 -1.79 -5.53 8.16
CA LYS A 372 -2.82 -6.06 9.09
C LYS A 372 -4.23 -5.62 8.74
N ILE A 373 -4.60 -5.80 7.47
CA ILE A 373 -5.90 -5.39 6.90
C ILE A 373 -6.56 -6.51 6.07
N PRO A 374 -6.70 -7.74 6.61
CA PRO A 374 -7.13 -8.89 5.81
C PRO A 374 -8.57 -8.78 5.27
N PHE A 375 -9.54 -8.10 5.92
CA PHE A 375 -10.86 -7.88 5.28
C PHE A 375 -10.75 -6.90 4.12
N THR A 376 -9.99 -5.82 4.32
CA THR A 376 -9.73 -4.86 3.24
C THR A 376 -9.07 -5.57 2.05
N ALA A 377 -8.17 -6.53 2.29
CA ALA A 377 -7.55 -7.33 1.24
C ALA A 377 -8.53 -8.23 0.47
N VAL A 378 -9.46 -8.90 1.17
CA VAL A 378 -10.50 -9.73 0.51
C VAL A 378 -11.41 -8.87 -0.36
N VAL A 379 -11.83 -7.71 0.13
CA VAL A 379 -12.68 -6.78 -0.63
C VAL A 379 -11.92 -6.14 -1.78
N LEU A 380 -10.65 -5.78 -1.59
CA LEU A 380 -9.80 -5.29 -2.66
C LEU A 380 -9.72 -6.32 -3.79
N ALA A 381 -9.49 -7.59 -3.45
CA ALA A 381 -9.49 -8.67 -4.44
C ALA A 381 -10.82 -8.75 -5.19
N LEU A 382 -11.95 -8.62 -4.49
CA LEU A 382 -13.29 -8.62 -5.08
C LEU A 382 -13.50 -7.44 -6.05
N GLU A 383 -13.23 -6.20 -5.63
CA GLU A 383 -13.50 -5.01 -6.45
C GLU A 383 -12.51 -4.82 -7.60
N THR A 384 -11.28 -5.33 -7.48
CA THR A 384 -10.28 -5.22 -8.56
C THR A 384 -10.41 -6.32 -9.60
N THR A 385 -10.88 -7.52 -9.24
CA THR A 385 -10.94 -8.66 -10.16
C THR A 385 -12.34 -9.09 -10.55
N TYR A 386 -13.35 -8.80 -9.71
CA TYR A 386 -14.71 -9.31 -9.83
C TYR A 386 -14.81 -10.85 -9.98
N ASP A 387 -13.79 -11.59 -9.52
CA ASP A 387 -13.70 -13.05 -9.71
C ASP A 387 -13.59 -13.79 -8.36
N TYR A 388 -14.55 -14.67 -8.09
CA TYR A 388 -14.57 -15.50 -6.88
C TYR A 388 -13.39 -16.46 -6.78
N ASN A 389 -12.76 -16.82 -7.90
CA ASN A 389 -11.51 -17.59 -7.94
C ASN A 389 -10.32 -16.82 -7.37
N VAL A 390 -10.44 -15.51 -7.13
CA VAL A 390 -9.44 -14.69 -6.42
C VAL A 390 -9.89 -14.40 -4.98
N VAL A 391 -11.17 -14.08 -4.79
CA VAL A 391 -11.71 -13.68 -3.49
C VAL A 391 -11.63 -14.80 -2.45
N VAL A 392 -12.06 -16.00 -2.82
CA VAL A 392 -12.06 -17.16 -1.91
C VAL A 392 -10.64 -17.51 -1.46
N PRO A 393 -9.66 -17.63 -2.38
CA PRO A 393 -8.29 -17.89 -1.99
C PRO A 393 -7.67 -16.79 -1.16
N VAL A 394 -7.93 -15.51 -1.48
CA VAL A 394 -7.40 -14.39 -0.70
C VAL A 394 -7.83 -14.49 0.76
N GLY A 395 -9.09 -14.80 1.05
CA GLY A 395 -9.58 -14.96 2.43
C GLY A 395 -8.82 -16.03 3.22
N ILE A 396 -8.61 -17.20 2.62
CA ILE A 396 -7.88 -18.31 3.24
C ILE A 396 -6.40 -17.96 3.41
N VAL A 397 -5.76 -17.55 2.31
CA VAL A 397 -4.30 -17.33 2.25
C VAL A 397 -3.90 -16.16 3.13
N VAL A 398 -4.63 -15.03 3.13
CA VAL A 398 -4.31 -13.86 3.97
C VAL A 398 -4.38 -14.20 5.46
N SER A 399 -5.32 -15.05 5.85
CA SER A 399 -5.52 -15.42 7.25
C SER A 399 -4.44 -16.38 7.73
N ILE A 400 -4.14 -17.42 6.93
CA ILE A 400 -3.10 -18.41 7.27
C ILE A 400 -1.70 -17.77 7.20
N ALA A 401 -1.37 -17.08 6.11
CA ALA A 401 -0.09 -16.39 5.97
C ALA A 401 0.07 -15.30 7.05
N GLY A 402 -1.02 -14.60 7.40
CA GLY A 402 -1.05 -13.63 8.49
C GLY A 402 -0.76 -14.25 9.85
N PHE A 403 -1.38 -15.40 10.16
CA PHE A 403 -1.11 -16.16 11.37
C PHE A 403 0.35 -16.62 11.44
N LEU A 404 0.85 -17.28 10.39
CA LEU A 404 2.22 -17.79 10.32
C LEU A 404 3.26 -16.67 10.43
N THR A 405 3.03 -15.54 9.78
CA THR A 405 3.94 -14.39 9.85
C THR A 405 3.97 -13.76 11.24
N ASN A 406 2.83 -13.71 11.96
CA ASN A 406 2.80 -13.17 13.32
C ASN A 406 3.53 -14.04 14.36
N LEU A 407 3.71 -15.34 14.10
CA LEU A 407 4.49 -16.23 14.98
C LEU A 407 5.99 -15.88 14.99
N THR A 408 6.52 -15.44 13.84
CA THR A 408 7.95 -15.14 13.66
C THR A 408 8.26 -13.65 13.78
N PHE A 409 7.38 -12.79 13.28
CA PHE A 409 7.52 -11.35 13.33
C PHE A 409 6.40 -10.71 14.14
N ASN A 410 6.79 -9.87 15.12
CA ASN A 410 5.83 -8.94 15.70
C ASN A 410 5.56 -7.80 14.71
N LEU A 411 4.68 -8.05 13.75
CA LEU A 411 4.28 -7.11 12.69
C LEU A 411 3.79 -5.76 13.26
N ARG A 412 3.24 -5.75 14.48
CA ARG A 412 2.82 -4.52 15.17
C ARG A 412 4.02 -3.64 15.52
N LYS A 413 5.12 -4.24 16.01
CA LYS A 413 6.38 -3.53 16.26
C LYS A 413 7.13 -3.20 14.96
N GLY A 414 7.08 -4.06 13.94
CA GLY A 414 7.75 -3.85 12.64
C GLY A 414 7.20 -2.66 11.85
N TYR A 415 5.88 -2.54 11.73
CA TYR A 415 5.23 -1.37 11.11
C TYR A 415 5.55 -0.06 11.87
N LEU A 416 5.65 -0.13 13.20
CA LEU A 416 6.03 1.01 14.04
C LEU A 416 7.52 1.38 13.94
N LYS A 417 8.43 0.39 13.84
CA LYS A 417 9.88 0.58 13.65
C LYS A 417 10.21 1.09 12.24
N GLY A 418 9.47 0.61 11.25
CA GLY A 418 9.62 1.00 9.86
C GLY A 418 9.32 2.47 9.57
N ALA A 419 8.58 3.11 10.48
CA ALA A 419 8.21 4.51 10.42
C ALA A 419 9.20 5.46 11.13
N GLY A 420 10.49 5.09 11.21
CA GLY A 420 11.57 6.03 11.47
C GLY A 420 11.67 6.63 12.88
N ARG A 421 10.95 6.10 13.89
CA ARG A 421 11.25 6.42 15.30
C ARG A 421 12.20 5.39 15.88
N PRO A 422 13.42 5.77 16.33
CA PRO A 422 14.06 5.01 17.38
C PRO A 422 13.16 5.10 18.62
N GLN A 423 12.64 3.98 19.10
CA GLN A 423 12.11 3.94 20.46
C GLN A 423 13.27 4.28 21.39
N LYS A 424 13.16 5.36 22.17
CA LYS A 424 13.89 5.42 23.44
C LYS A 424 13.41 4.21 24.23
N GLU A 425 14.30 3.26 24.47
CA GLU A 425 14.09 2.24 25.48
C GLU A 425 13.86 2.97 26.81
N THR A 426 12.60 3.10 27.22
CA THR A 426 12.30 3.24 28.63
C THR A 426 12.63 1.90 29.26
N LYS A 427 13.87 1.75 29.72
CA LYS A 427 14.22 0.79 30.75
C LYS A 427 13.39 1.17 31.98
N ASN A 428 12.40 0.35 32.29
CA ASN A 428 11.93 0.12 33.65
C ASN A 428 11.99 -1.38 33.88
#